data_AF-A0A1A8QR27-F1
#
_entry.id   AF-A0A1A8QR27-F1
#
_cell.length_a   1.000
_cell.length_b   1.000
_cell.length_c   1.000
_cell.angle_alpha   90.00
_cell.angle_beta   90.00
_cell.angle_gamma   90.00
#
_symmetry.space_group_name_H-M   'P 1'
#
loop_
_entity.id
_entity.type
_entity.pdbx_description
1 polymer ?
#
loop_
_entity_poly.entity_id
_entity_poly.type
_entity_poly.pdbx_seq_one_letter_code
_entity_poly.pdbx_strand_id
1 'polypeptide(L)' 'CKSCIVQHFEESNDCPKCGIQVHETNPLEMLRLDNTLEEIIFKL' A
#
# COMPACT_ATOMS: atom_id res chain seq x y z
N CYS A 1 2.21 6.56 -1.13
CA CYS A 1 0.97 7.36 -0.96
C CYS A 1 -0.23 6.42 -0.84
N LYS A 2 -1.27 6.80 -0.06
CA LYS A 2 -2.49 6.00 0.11
C LYS A 2 -3.26 5.80 -1.20
N SER A 3 -3.55 6.87 -1.93
CA SER A 3 -4.30 6.81 -3.18
C SER A 3 -3.63 5.93 -4.24
N CYS A 4 -2.31 6.09 -4.42
CA CYS A 4 -1.56 5.30 -5.41
C CYS A 4 -1.62 3.80 -5.15
N ILE A 5 -1.46 3.35 -3.89
CA ILE A 5 -1.47 1.91 -3.61
C ILE A 5 -2.88 1.32 -3.68
N VAL A 6 -3.90 2.09 -3.32
CA VAL A 6 -5.31 1.68 -3.48
C VAL A 6 -5.65 1.52 -4.96
N GLN A 7 -5.30 2.49 -5.80
CA GLN A 7 -5.54 2.42 -7.25
C GLN A 7 -4.81 1.25 -7.91
N HIS A 8 -3.54 0.98 -7.54
CA HIS A 8 -2.81 -0.18 -8.05
C HIS A 8 -3.53 -1.50 -7.71
N PHE A 9 -4.08 -1.60 -6.51
CA PHE A 9 -4.83 -2.76 -6.05
C PHE A 9 -6.25 -2.90 -6.62
N GLU A 10 -6.69 -1.97 -7.47
CA GLU A 10 -7.89 -2.17 -8.30
C GLU A 10 -7.62 -3.13 -9.48
N GLU A 11 -6.35 -3.26 -9.90
CA GLU A 11 -5.94 -4.00 -11.09
C GLU A 11 -5.00 -5.19 -10.82
N SER A 12 -4.34 -5.24 -9.66
CA SER A 12 -3.34 -6.27 -9.32
C SER A 12 -3.35 -6.61 -7.83
N ASN A 13 -3.05 -7.85 -7.46
CA ASN A 13 -2.83 -8.25 -6.07
C ASN A 13 -1.35 -8.25 -5.66
N ASP A 14 -0.45 -7.84 -6.55
CA ASP A 14 0.99 -7.96 -6.35
C ASP A 14 1.59 -6.64 -5.87
N CYS A 15 2.62 -6.72 -5.03
CA CYS A 15 3.35 -5.54 -4.60
C CYS A 15 4.06 -4.90 -5.79
N PRO A 16 3.82 -3.59 -6.09
CA PRO A 16 4.39 -2.93 -7.28
C PRO A 16 5.92 -2.81 -7.24
N LYS A 17 6.53 -3.02 -6.06
CA LYS A 17 7.98 -2.92 -5.88
C LYS A 17 8.70 -4.26 -6.04
N CYS A 18 8.10 -5.36 -5.60
CA CYS A 18 8.78 -6.67 -5.56
C CYS A 18 8.03 -7.80 -6.27
N GLY A 19 6.81 -7.57 -6.76
CA GLY A 19 6.01 -8.56 -7.49
C GLY A 19 5.47 -9.71 -6.65
N ILE A 20 5.62 -9.66 -5.31
CA ILE A 20 5.06 -10.68 -4.41
C ILE A 20 3.58 -10.42 -4.24
N GLN A 21 2.76 -11.47 -4.39
CA GLN A 21 1.33 -11.41 -4.12
C GLN A 21 1.07 -11.05 -2.65
N VAL A 22 0.31 -9.98 -2.44
CA VAL A 22 0.05 -9.40 -1.12
C VAL A 22 -1.08 -10.16 -0.41
N HIS A 23 -2.10 -10.58 -1.16
CA HIS A 23 -3.20 -11.37 -0.65
C HIS A 23 -3.88 -12.16 -1.77
N GLU A 24 -4.55 -13.27 -1.43
CA GLU A 24 -5.19 -14.14 -2.41
C GLU A 24 -6.43 -13.50 -3.05
N THR A 25 -7.25 -12.79 -2.26
CA THR A 25 -8.52 -12.21 -2.69
C THR A 25 -8.52 -10.68 -2.64
N ASN A 26 -8.40 -10.11 -1.44
CA ASN A 26 -8.47 -8.68 -1.19
C ASN A 26 -7.16 -8.10 -0.61
N PRO A 27 -6.29 -7.48 -1.42
CA PRO A 27 -5.02 -6.91 -0.96
C PRO A 27 -5.18 -5.71 0.00
N LEU A 28 -6.35 -5.06 0.03
CA LEU A 28 -6.62 -3.94 0.93
C LEU A 28 -6.63 -4.36 2.41
N GLU A 29 -6.90 -5.63 2.72
CA GLU A 29 -6.90 -6.16 4.09
C GLU A 29 -5.49 -6.20 4.72
N MET A 30 -4.46 -6.19 3.88
CA MET A 30 -3.05 -6.19 4.33
C MET A 30 -2.47 -4.78 4.41
N LEU A 31 -3.20 -3.74 3.98
CA LEU A 31 -2.76 -2.36 4.08
C LEU A 31 -2.90 -1.82 5.51
N ARG A 32 -1.90 -1.07 5.96
CA ARG A 32 -1.91 -0.32 7.22
C ARG A 32 -1.45 1.10 6.96
N LEU A 33 -2.04 2.06 7.67
CA LEU A 33 -1.54 3.44 7.65
C LEU A 33 -0.25 3.52 8.46
N ASP A 34 0.77 4.11 7.87
CA ASP A 34 2.04 4.39 8.54
C ASP A 34 2.05 5.84 9.03
N ASN A 35 1.38 6.07 10.17
CA ASN A 35 1.27 7.40 10.76
C ASN A 35 2.63 7.94 11.22
N THR A 36 3.54 7.07 11.66
CA THR A 36 4.90 7.48 12.06
C THR A 36 5.67 8.01 10.87
N LEU A 37 5.62 7.32 9.73
CA LEU A 37 6.23 7.81 8.49
C LEU A 37 5.60 9.12 8.02
N GLU A 38 4.27 9.24 8.10
CA GLU A 38 3.57 10.48 7.75
C GLU A 38 3.99 11.66 8.64
N GLU A 39 4.06 11.47 9.96
CA GLU A 39 4.55 12.48 10.90
C GLU A 39 6.01 12.87 10.62
N ILE A 40 6.87 11.91 10.25
CA ILE A 40 8.26 12.19 9.86
C ILE A 40 8.28 13.06 8.60
N ILE A 41 7.54 12.68 7.56
CA ILE A 41 7.49 13.43 6.29
C ILE A 41 6.93 14.83 6.50
N PHE A 42 5.93 15.02 7.36
CA PHE A 42 5.33 16.34 7.63
C PHE A 42 6.27 17.29 8.38
N LYS A 43 7.23 16.76 9.15
CA LYS A 43 8.23 17.54 9.88
C LYS A 43 9.49 17.85 9.05
N LEU A 44 9.64 17.24 7.88
CA LEU A 44 10.71 17.52 6.90
C LEU A 44 10.31 18.67 5.98
#